data_AF-A0A2D6P2F6-F1
#
_entry.id   AF-A0A2D6P2F6-F1
#
_cell.length_a   1.000
_cell.length_b   1.000
_cell.length_c   1.000
_cell.angle_alpha   90.00
_cell.angle_beta   90.00
_cell.angle_gamma   90.00
#
_symmetry.space_group_name_H-M   'P 1'
#
loop_
_entity.id
_entity.type
_entity.pdbx_description
1 polymer ?
#
loop_
_entity_poly.entity_id
_entity_poly.type
_entity_poly.pdbx_seq_one_letter_code
_entity_poly.pdbx_strand_id
1 'polypeptide(L)'
;MVLIDTDFGVKLVFILGITNIIALFLVLLSCRCMGSVKIINYFWKYEWFKKFYSLHCYYWWLFVISVLLHAVFAFIVFGNPF
;
A
#
# COMPACT_ATOMS: atom_id res chain seq x y z
N MET A 1 -20.26 -2.36 -20.71
CA MET A 1 -19.68 -1.02 -20.88
C MET A 1 -18.19 -1.14 -20.61
N VAL A 2 -17.36 -1.17 -21.65
CA VAL A 2 -15.90 -1.21 -21.49
C VAL A 2 -15.47 0.24 -21.25
N LEU A 3 -15.39 0.66 -19.98
CA LEU A 3 -15.03 2.02 -19.60
C LEU A 3 -13.55 2.33 -19.89
N ILE A 4 -12.71 1.29 -20.03
CA ILE A 4 -11.25 1.37 -20.12
C ILE A 4 -10.75 0.22 -21.00
N ASP A 5 -9.73 0.47 -21.83
CA ASP A 5 -9.04 -0.56 -22.62
C ASP A 5 -8.48 -1.69 -21.72
N THR A 6 -8.69 -2.94 -22.12
CA THR A 6 -8.36 -4.11 -21.29
C THR A 6 -6.86 -4.21 -20.99
N ASP A 7 -5.99 -3.92 -21.96
CA ASP A 7 -4.53 -3.94 -21.74
C ASP A 7 -4.11 -2.85 -20.74
N PHE A 8 -4.66 -1.65 -20.88
CA PHE A 8 -4.44 -0.58 -19.91
C PHE A 8 -4.95 -0.93 -18.51
N GLY A 9 -6.16 -1.51 -18.41
CA GLY A 9 -6.76 -1.93 -17.15
C GLY A 9 -5.91 -2.96 -16.41
N VAL A 10 -5.41 -3.99 -17.12
CA VAL A 10 -4.53 -5.02 -16.55
C VAL A 10 -3.23 -4.40 -16.00
N LYS A 11 -2.59 -3.50 -16.76
CA LYS A 11 -1.38 -2.80 -16.31
C LYS A 11 -1.63 -1.97 -15.06
N LEU A 12 -2.77 -1.29 -15.00
CA LEU A 12 -3.13 -0.45 -13.87
C LEU A 12 -3.41 -1.28 -12.60
N VAL A 13 -4.13 -2.40 -12.74
CA VAL A 13 -4.32 -3.36 -11.63
C VAL A 13 -2.98 -3.89 -11.13
N PHE A 14 -2.05 -4.25 -12.03
CA PHE A 14 -0.72 -4.74 -11.67
C PHE A 14 0.09 -3.69 -10.88
N ILE A 15 0.13 -2.44 -11.35
CA ILE A 15 0.84 -1.35 -10.68
C ILE A 15 0.22 -1.06 -9.30
N LEU A 16 -1.11 -1.03 -9.19
CA LEU A 16 -1.79 -0.87 -7.90
C LEU A 16 -1.51 -2.04 -6.95
N GLY A 17 -1.38 -3.26 -7.47
CA GLY A 17 -0.99 -4.43 -6.69
C GLY A 17 0.41 -4.29 -6.08
N ILE A 18 1.39 -3.87 -6.88
CA ILE A 18 2.74 -3.57 -6.39
C ILE A 18 2.70 -2.43 -5.35
N THR A 19 1.92 -1.38 -5.63
CA THR A 19 1.75 -0.23 -4.73
C THR A 19 1.18 -0.67 -3.39
N ASN A 20 0.22 -1.59 -3.38
CA ASN A 20 -0.34 -2.17 -2.15
C ASN A 20 0.72 -2.91 -1.34
N ILE A 21 1.57 -3.72 -1.96
CA ILE A 21 2.65 -4.46 -1.27
C ILE A 21 3.63 -3.48 -0.62
N ILE A 22 4.07 -2.46 -1.36
CA ILE A 22 4.99 -1.45 -0.85
C ILE A 22 4.34 -0.65 0.28
N ALA A 23 3.12 -0.14 0.08
CA ALA A 23 2.42 0.66 1.08
C ALA A 23 2.13 -0.16 2.35
N LEU A 24 1.76 -1.43 2.23
CA LEU A 24 1.59 -2.33 3.37
C LEU A 24 2.90 -2.49 4.14
N PHE A 25 4.02 -2.69 3.45
CA PHE A 25 5.34 -2.78 4.08
C PHE A 25 5.70 -1.50 4.85
N LEU A 26 5.46 -0.32 4.25
CA LEU A 26 5.68 0.97 4.91
C LEU A 26 4.78 1.13 6.14
N VAL A 27 3.50 0.78 6.05
CA VAL A 27 2.55 0.81 7.17
C VAL A 27 3.02 -0.11 8.30
N LEU A 28 3.44 -1.33 7.98
CA LEU A 28 3.92 -2.30 8.97
C LEU A 28 5.17 -1.76 9.68
N LEU A 29 6.20 -1.35 8.93
CA LEU A 29 7.46 -0.86 9.51
C LEU A 29 7.30 0.42 10.33
N SER A 30 6.31 1.25 10.01
CA SER A 30 6.01 2.48 10.76
C SER A 30 4.95 2.28 11.85
N CYS A 31 4.42 1.07 12.04
CA CYS A 31 3.38 0.79 13.02
C CYS A 31 3.94 0.73 14.44
N ARG A 32 3.16 1.23 15.41
CA ARG A 32 3.47 1.10 16.85
C ARG A 32 3.63 -0.34 17.31
N CYS A 33 2.92 -1.30 16.68
CA CYS A 33 3.05 -2.72 17.00
C CYS A 33 4.45 -3.26 16.69
N MET A 34 5.12 -2.68 15.68
CA MET A 34 6.50 -2.99 15.32
C MET A 34 7.52 -2.19 16.15
N GLY A 35 7.10 -1.12 16.85
CA GLY A 35 7.97 -0.28 17.68
C GLY A 35 8.67 -1.03 18.83
N SER A 36 8.07 -2.13 19.30
CA SER A 36 8.60 -2.96 20.39
C SER A 36 9.65 -3.99 19.94
N VAL A 37 9.88 -4.12 18.62
CA VAL A 37 10.82 -5.10 18.07
C VAL A 37 12.23 -4.55 18.16
N LYS A 38 13.20 -5.34 18.67
CA LYS A 38 14.58 -4.88 18.95
C LYS A 38 15.25 -4.14 17.77
N ILE A 39 15.01 -4.62 16.55
CA ILE A 39 15.61 -4.03 15.34
C ILE A 39 15.04 -2.64 15.05
N ILE A 40 13.72 -2.47 15.19
CA ILE A 40 13.05 -1.18 15.02
C ILE A 40 13.52 -0.21 16.09
N ASN A 41 13.64 -0.68 17.34
CA ASN A 41 14.14 0.12 18.46
C ASN A 41 15.58 0.64 18.23
N TYR A 42 16.44 -0.13 17.55
CA TYR A 42 17.77 0.33 17.16
C TYR A 42 17.72 1.51 16.18
N PHE A 43 16.73 1.55 15.28
CA PHE A 43 16.59 2.62 14.30
C PHE A 43 16.05 3.93 14.89
N TRP A 44 15.42 3.91 16.06
CA TRP A 44 14.90 5.11 16.74
C TRP A 44 15.96 6.17 17.08
N LYS A 45 17.24 5.79 17.11
CA LYS A 45 18.35 6.75 17.29
C LYS A 45 18.58 7.66 16.07
N TYR A 46 18.04 7.31 14.90
CA TYR A 46 18.24 8.09 13.69
C TYR A 46 17.04 9.01 13.41
N GLU A 47 17.31 10.29 13.15
CA GLU A 47 16.27 11.29 12.85
C GLU A 47 15.46 10.97 11.60
N TRP A 48 16.07 10.34 10.59
CA TRP A 48 15.34 9.91 9.39
C TRP A 48 14.28 8.87 9.72
N PHE A 49 14.53 7.99 10.68
CA PHE A 49 13.59 6.94 11.07
C PHE A 49 12.42 7.53 11.86
N LYS A 50 12.67 8.53 12.72
CA LYS A 50 11.60 9.26 13.41
C LYS A 50 10.66 9.97 12.43
N LYS A 51 11.22 10.59 11.38
CA LYS A 51 10.45 11.20 10.28
C LYS A 51 9.67 10.16 9.48
N PHE A 52 10.28 9.03 9.15
CA PHE A 52 9.60 7.90 8.51
C PHE A 52 8.41 7.41 9.36
N TYR A 53 8.62 7.24 10.66
CA TYR A 53 7.59 6.81 11.59
C TYR A 53 6.45 7.84 11.73
N SER A 54 6.75 9.14 11.70
CA SER A 54 5.71 10.19 11.76
C SER A 54 4.83 10.25 10.51
N LEU A 55 5.23 9.61 9.41
CA LEU A 55 4.45 9.53 8.17
C LEU A 55 3.47 8.34 8.14
N HIS A 56 3.37 7.56 9.23
CA HIS A 56 2.52 6.36 9.31
C HIS A 56 1.09 6.56 8.79
N CYS A 57 0.41 7.62 9.22
CA CYS A 57 -0.96 7.91 8.79
C CYS A 57 -1.06 8.18 7.28
N TYR A 58 -0.04 8.77 6.67
CA TYR A 58 0.00 8.99 5.22
C TYR A 58 0.17 7.68 4.46
N TYR A 59 1.03 6.78 4.94
CA TYR A 59 1.17 5.44 4.36
C TYR A 59 -0.13 4.64 4.45
N TRP A 60 -0.88 4.83 5.54
CA TRP A 60 -2.18 4.19 5.71
C TRP A 60 -3.21 4.68 4.69
N TRP A 61 -3.30 6.00 4.48
CA TRP A 61 -4.16 6.55 3.43
C TRP A 61 -3.75 6.09 2.03
N LEU A 62 -2.44 6.09 1.72
CA LEU A 62 -1.92 5.57 0.46
C LEU A 62 -2.34 4.12 0.24
N PHE A 63 -2.18 3.27 1.28
CA PHE A 63 -2.55 1.86 1.23
C PHE A 63 -4.05 1.68 0.99
N VAL A 64 -4.91 2.35 1.78
CA VAL A 64 -6.37 2.18 1.66
C VAL A 64 -6.89 2.67 0.32
N ILE A 65 -6.45 3.83 -0.15
CA ILE A 65 -6.86 4.36 -1.46
C ILE A 65 -6.41 3.41 -2.57
N SER A 66 -5.16 2.94 -2.52
CA SER A 66 -4.62 2.01 -3.52
C SER A 66 -5.34 0.66 -3.52
N VAL A 67 -5.69 0.09 -2.36
CA VAL A 67 -6.46 -1.16 -2.25
C VAL A 67 -7.86 -1.00 -2.82
N LEU A 68 -8.55 0.11 -2.51
CA LEU A 68 -9.88 0.38 -3.05
C LEU A 68 -9.85 0.50 -4.57
N LEU A 69 -8.91 1.27 -5.11
CA LEU A 69 -8.73 1.38 -6.56
C LEU A 69 -8.38 0.03 -7.19
N HIS A 70 -7.45 -0.73 -6.59
CA HIS A 70 -7.04 -2.04 -7.09
C HIS A 70 -8.24 -2.98 -7.18
N ALA A 71 -9.07 -3.05 -6.14
CA ALA A 71 -10.27 -3.88 -6.12
C ALA A 71 -11.28 -3.44 -7.18
N VAL A 72 -11.58 -2.14 -7.26
CA VAL A 72 -12.53 -1.60 -8.26
C VAL A 72 -12.07 -1.91 -9.69
N PHE A 73 -10.80 -1.64 -10.01
CA PHE A 73 -10.28 -1.94 -11.36
C PHE A 73 -10.20 -3.45 -11.62
N ALA A 74 -9.87 -4.26 -10.62
CA ALA A 74 -9.89 -5.71 -10.76
C ALA A 74 -11.30 -6.22 -11.10
N PHE A 75 -12.34 -5.72 -10.42
CA PHE A 75 -13.73 -6.08 -10.73
C PHE A 75 -14.17 -5.58 -12.12
N ILE A 76 -13.76 -4.38 -12.54
CA ILE A 76 -14.09 -3.87 -13.87
C ILE A 76 -13.42 -4.68 -14.98
N VAL A 77 -12.16 -5.07 -14.79
CA VAL A 77 -11.34 -5.73 -15.83
C VAL A 77 -11.57 -7.24 -15.87
N PHE A 78 -11.63 -7.89 -14.71
CA PHE A 78 -11.69 -9.35 -14.60
C PHE A 78 -13.08 -9.87 -14.19
N GLY A 79 -14.00 -8.98 -13.81
CA GLY A 79 -15.31 -9.36 -13.29
C GLY A 79 -15.26 -9.89 -11.85
N ASN A 80 -16.39 -10.45 -11.40
CA ASN A 80 -16.47 -11.21 -10.17
C ASN A 80 -16.54 -12.72 -10.51
N PRO A 81 -15.58 -13.55 -10.06
CA PRO A 81 -15.57 -14.97 -10.36
C PRO A 81 -16.52 -15.81 -9.46
N PHE A 82 -17.16 -15.22 -8.46
CA PHE A 82 -18.14 -15.87 -7.57
C PHE A 82 -19.57 -15.43 -7.91
#